data_AF-A0AAD7S4F2-F1
#
_entry.id   AF-A0AAD7S4F2-F1
#
_cell.length_a   1.000
_cell.length_b   1.000
_cell.length_c   1.000
_cell.angle_alpha   90.00
_cell.angle_beta   90.00
_cell.angle_gamma   90.00
#
_symmetry.space_group_name_H-M   'P 1'
#
loop_
_entity.id
_entity.type
_entity.pdbx_description
1 polymer ?
#
loop_
_entity_poly.entity_id
_entity_poly.type
_entity_poly.pdbx_seq_one_letter_code
_entity_poly.pdbx_strand_id
1 'polypeptide(L)'
;MTEGERQLLLKQKALAEEEMKKKKEAMLIKTLTDKIEKEEESSGVNELKLIEKWRQVFRRVRAKELRSDIVVLSQTFERALDHKDTIIKCLENELNDVREHSARAHGSHLDHIDRLLELQRERLCTLEQKWNIELEELCTSFNIESTGVIVYLEDVDFATEQCHCEVDADARQEFMSARNDIINRNMEEKNALRVYFGGEAEELWQQIQEAVWTYTDSTERRYTSFQTLLAHDEGSVLEIDSQMKKIQKMQYSIMQLRTRLNSTQKQDEKEINGLLAVREEVTLCARQLNAQMNYTLSRDRCQLTVLTICSNGAAKRLKGIIEKGKKLLRITELCRKLEREDEKCMRFICNTPNTEEKSLNGSTSMERQTRELAKAILDHSGLESVWHRYNKVLLERLCLVREHAVLNQKNGELRCLLRRYLDGITVHNGTMNKCNPCSSSATPAIRHTFTTLSTCLLRMSPPVVFG
;
A
#
# COMPACT_ATOMS: atom_id res chain seq x y z
N MET A 1 83.51 21.35 27.74
CA MET A 1 82.05 21.28 27.93
C MET A 1 81.68 22.08 29.15
N THR A 2 81.14 23.27 28.97
CA THR A 2 80.78 24.22 30.04
C THR A 2 79.53 23.74 30.80
N GLU A 3 79.40 24.12 32.07
CA GLU A 3 78.29 23.74 32.98
C GLU A 3 76.89 23.91 32.33
N GLY A 4 76.75 24.89 31.43
CA GLY A 4 75.52 25.16 30.67
C GLY A 4 75.13 24.09 29.65
N GLU A 5 76.09 23.37 29.05
CA GLU A 5 75.82 22.33 28.03
C GLU A 5 75.28 21.04 28.66
N ARG A 6 75.70 20.71 29.88
CA ARG A 6 75.15 19.57 30.66
C ARG A 6 73.72 19.83 31.13
N GLN A 7 73.42 21.04 31.57
CA GLN A 7 72.06 21.43 31.97
C GLN A 7 71.10 21.44 30.78
N LEU A 8 71.58 21.78 29.57
CA LEU A 8 70.78 21.77 28.34
C LEU A 8 70.47 20.34 27.89
N LEU A 9 71.43 19.41 27.98
CA LEU A 9 71.23 17.99 27.67
C LEU A 9 70.27 17.28 28.65
N LEU A 10 70.36 17.59 29.95
CA LEU A 10 69.42 17.05 30.95
C LEU A 10 68.00 17.60 30.74
N LYS A 11 67.87 18.89 30.40
CA LYS A 11 66.59 19.49 30.00
C LYS A 11 66.04 18.85 28.73
N GLN A 12 66.87 18.59 27.72
CA GLN A 12 66.44 17.89 26.50
C GLN A 12 65.98 16.46 26.76
N LYS A 13 66.64 15.71 27.65
CA LYS A 13 66.20 14.35 28.04
C LYS A 13 64.89 14.36 28.82
N ALA A 14 64.73 15.28 29.78
CA ALA A 14 63.48 15.43 30.53
C ALA A 14 62.32 15.81 29.61
N LEU A 15 62.54 16.74 28.67
CA LEU A 15 61.54 17.11 27.65
C LEU A 15 61.20 15.92 26.73
N ALA A 16 62.19 15.11 26.33
CA ALA A 16 61.93 13.92 25.52
C ALA A 16 61.15 12.83 26.29
N GLU A 17 61.42 12.62 27.58
CA GLU A 17 60.66 11.69 28.41
C GLU A 17 59.22 12.17 28.67
N GLU A 18 59.03 13.47 28.90
CA GLU A 18 57.69 14.07 29.00
C GLU A 18 56.93 13.98 27.68
N GLU A 19 57.57 14.21 26.53
CA GLU A 19 56.97 14.00 25.22
C GLU A 19 56.60 12.54 24.98
N MET A 20 57.42 11.58 25.43
CA MET A 20 57.12 10.16 25.32
C MET A 20 55.99 9.72 26.26
N LYS A 21 55.89 10.30 27.47
CA LYS A 21 54.74 10.10 28.38
C LYS A 21 53.47 10.70 27.78
N LYS A 22 53.52 11.95 27.29
CA LYS A 22 52.41 12.60 26.58
C LYS A 22 51.96 11.81 25.35
N LYS A 23 52.88 11.22 24.59
CA LYS A 23 52.54 10.32 23.47
C LYS A 23 51.84 9.04 23.92
N LYS A 24 52.29 8.43 25.03
CA LYS A 24 51.64 7.25 25.61
C LYS A 24 50.25 7.58 26.18
N GLU A 25 50.12 8.68 26.90
CA GLU A 25 48.85 9.19 27.42
C GLU A 25 47.89 9.53 26.28
N ALA A 26 48.35 10.22 25.23
CA ALA A 26 47.55 10.52 24.05
C ALA A 26 47.14 9.25 23.29
N MET A 27 48.00 8.24 23.23
CA MET A 27 47.66 6.95 22.63
C MET A 27 46.61 6.21 23.48
N LEU A 28 46.72 6.24 24.80
CA LEU A 28 45.77 5.61 25.71
C LEU A 28 44.40 6.30 25.63
N ILE A 29 44.38 7.64 25.66
CA ILE A 29 43.17 8.45 25.49
C ILE A 29 42.49 8.10 24.16
N LYS A 30 43.25 8.06 23.05
CA LYS A 30 42.69 7.66 21.75
C LYS A 30 42.10 6.25 21.77
N THR A 31 42.77 5.27 22.39
CA THR A 31 42.21 3.92 22.47
C THR A 31 40.97 3.83 23.35
N LEU A 32 40.82 4.72 24.34
CA LEU A 32 39.63 4.80 25.17
C LEU A 32 38.49 5.51 24.44
N THR A 33 38.77 6.60 23.71
CA THR A 33 37.76 7.28 22.88
C THR A 33 37.24 6.35 21.79
N ASP A 34 38.11 5.62 21.09
CA ASP A 34 37.71 4.66 20.05
C ASP A 34 36.86 3.50 20.61
N LYS A 35 37.05 3.14 21.89
CA LYS A 35 36.25 2.11 22.56
C LYS A 35 34.88 2.64 22.96
N ILE A 36 34.83 3.87 23.50
CA ILE A 36 33.59 4.55 23.85
C ILE A 36 32.74 4.76 22.60
N GLU A 37 33.32 5.27 21.51
CA GLU A 37 32.61 5.47 20.23
C GLU A 37 32.05 4.15 19.69
N LYS A 38 32.82 3.06 19.72
CA LYS A 38 32.34 1.73 19.31
C LYS A 38 31.25 1.19 20.22
N GLU A 39 31.34 1.45 21.52
CA GLU A 39 30.32 1.06 22.47
C GLU A 39 29.02 1.84 22.23
N GLU A 40 29.11 3.14 21.97
CA GLU A 40 27.99 4.02 21.58
C GLU A 40 27.34 3.60 20.26
N GLU A 41 28.13 3.31 19.23
CA GLU A 41 27.62 2.78 17.97
C GLU A 41 26.94 1.42 18.17
N SER A 42 27.55 0.54 18.97
CA SER A 42 26.99 -0.78 19.26
C SER A 42 25.72 -0.72 20.12
N SER A 43 25.64 0.23 21.06
CA SER A 43 24.49 0.44 21.92
C SER A 43 23.33 1.02 21.12
N GLY A 44 23.57 1.99 20.23
CA GLY A 44 22.57 2.52 19.31
C GLY A 44 22.01 1.43 18.37
N VAL A 45 22.87 0.58 17.82
CA VAL A 45 22.42 -0.57 17.00
C VAL A 45 21.64 -1.59 17.84
N ASN A 46 22.05 -1.84 19.08
CA ASN A 46 21.34 -2.76 19.98
C ASN A 46 19.99 -2.21 20.43
N GLU A 47 19.88 -0.90 20.65
CA GLU A 47 18.64 -0.22 20.96
C GLU A 47 17.66 -0.31 19.79
N LEU A 48 18.10 -0.04 18.55
CA LEU A 48 17.27 -0.21 17.36
C LEU A 48 16.80 -1.67 17.18
N LYS A 49 17.68 -2.65 17.42
CA LYS A 49 17.31 -4.08 17.40
C LYS A 49 16.28 -4.40 18.48
N LEU A 50 16.41 -3.82 19.68
CA LEU A 50 15.47 -4.02 20.77
C LEU A 50 14.11 -3.39 20.43
N ILE A 51 14.10 -2.16 19.89
CA ILE A 51 12.90 -1.47 19.43
C ILE A 51 12.19 -2.28 18.35
N GLU A 52 12.91 -2.83 17.37
CA GLU A 52 12.29 -3.64 16.31
C GLU A 52 11.68 -4.94 16.88
N LYS A 53 12.36 -5.60 17.82
CA LYS A 53 11.80 -6.76 18.52
C LYS A 53 10.54 -6.38 19.31
N TRP A 54 10.55 -5.26 20.02
CA TRP A 54 9.36 -4.77 20.74
C TRP A 54 8.23 -4.42 19.78
N ARG A 55 8.50 -3.73 18.67
CA ARG A 55 7.49 -3.45 17.63
C ARG A 55 6.87 -4.73 17.10
N GLN A 56 7.68 -5.76 16.84
CA GLN A 56 7.18 -7.05 16.38
C GLN A 56 6.27 -7.71 17.43
N VAL A 57 6.67 -7.70 18.70
CA VAL A 57 5.87 -8.23 19.81
C VAL A 57 4.56 -7.45 19.96
N PHE A 58 4.62 -6.12 20.04
CA PHE A 58 3.43 -5.27 20.17
C PHE A 58 2.47 -5.42 18.99
N ARG A 59 2.98 -5.49 17.75
CA ARG A 59 2.13 -5.74 16.57
C ARG A 59 1.46 -7.11 16.65
N ARG A 60 2.16 -8.15 17.09
CA ARG A 60 1.57 -9.49 17.25
C ARG A 60 0.48 -9.51 18.31
N VAL A 61 0.74 -8.89 19.46
CA VAL A 61 -0.24 -8.78 20.56
C VAL A 61 -1.45 -7.97 20.09
N ARG A 62 -1.24 -6.78 19.53
CA ARG A 62 -2.31 -5.92 19.03
C ARG A 62 -3.13 -6.58 17.93
N ALA A 63 -2.49 -7.32 17.02
CA ALA A 63 -3.21 -8.06 15.99
C ALA A 63 -4.05 -9.22 16.57
N LYS A 64 -3.62 -9.84 17.68
CA LYS A 64 -4.42 -10.84 18.40
C LYS A 64 -5.61 -10.19 19.09
N GLU A 65 -5.41 -9.08 19.79
CA GLU A 65 -6.49 -8.28 20.42
C GLU A 65 -7.52 -7.84 19.39
N LEU A 66 -7.09 -7.22 18.28
CA LEU A 66 -8.01 -6.78 17.24
C LEU A 66 -8.80 -7.94 16.62
N ARG A 67 -8.18 -9.13 16.49
CA ARG A 67 -8.90 -10.32 16.03
C ARG A 67 -9.91 -10.82 17.05
N SER A 68 -9.60 -10.82 18.35
CA SER A 68 -10.58 -11.17 19.38
C SER A 68 -11.72 -10.16 19.42
N ASP A 69 -11.43 -8.86 19.29
CA ASP A 69 -12.44 -7.81 19.28
C ASP A 69 -13.38 -7.96 18.08
N ILE A 70 -12.85 -8.22 16.88
CA ILE A 70 -13.66 -8.48 15.68
C ILE A 70 -14.60 -9.67 15.90
N VAL A 71 -14.14 -10.75 16.52
CA VAL A 71 -14.97 -11.93 16.82
C VAL A 71 -16.06 -11.60 17.85
N VAL A 72 -15.73 -10.83 18.89
CA VAL A 72 -16.73 -10.39 19.86
C VAL A 72 -17.78 -9.50 19.18
N LEU A 73 -17.34 -8.54 18.37
CA LEU A 73 -18.21 -7.66 17.59
C LEU A 73 -19.11 -8.47 16.64
N SER A 74 -18.57 -9.44 15.90
CA SER A 74 -19.36 -10.27 14.98
C SER A 74 -20.43 -11.05 15.74
N GLN A 75 -20.09 -11.65 16.88
CA GLN A 75 -21.08 -12.35 17.71
C GLN A 75 -22.13 -11.42 18.30
N THR A 76 -21.77 -10.18 18.66
CA THR A 76 -22.77 -9.20 19.13
C THR A 76 -23.72 -8.78 18.01
N PHE A 77 -23.22 -8.63 16.77
CA PHE A 77 -24.05 -8.35 15.61
C PHE A 77 -24.96 -9.53 15.26
N GLU A 78 -24.45 -10.77 15.28
CA GLU A 78 -25.26 -11.97 15.06
C GLU A 78 -26.39 -12.09 16.08
N ARG A 79 -26.12 -11.93 17.38
CA ARG A 79 -27.18 -11.94 18.41
C ARG A 79 -28.20 -10.82 18.22
N ALA A 80 -27.76 -9.64 17.78
CA ALA A 80 -28.66 -8.54 17.50
C ALA A 80 -29.54 -8.82 16.26
N LEU A 81 -28.98 -9.44 15.22
CA LEU A 81 -29.72 -9.88 14.04
C LEU A 81 -30.73 -10.96 14.41
N ASP A 82 -30.32 -12.01 15.14
CA ASP A 82 -31.23 -13.06 15.61
C ASP A 82 -32.38 -12.47 16.42
N HIS A 83 -32.10 -11.53 17.32
CA HIS A 83 -33.14 -10.85 18.09
C HIS A 83 -34.10 -10.05 17.19
N LYS A 84 -33.58 -9.32 16.20
CA LYS A 84 -34.43 -8.61 15.23
C LYS A 84 -35.25 -9.58 14.38
N ASP A 85 -34.68 -10.69 13.94
CA ASP A 85 -35.39 -11.73 13.17
C ASP A 85 -36.48 -12.40 14.01
N THR A 86 -36.26 -12.63 15.30
CA THR A 86 -37.32 -13.13 16.20
C THR A 86 -38.46 -12.13 16.33
N ILE A 87 -38.16 -10.83 16.46
CA ILE A 87 -39.19 -9.78 16.50
C ILE A 87 -39.95 -9.73 15.19
N ILE A 88 -39.26 -9.78 14.05
CA ILE A 88 -39.89 -9.78 12.71
C ILE A 88 -40.85 -10.97 12.59
N LYS A 89 -40.41 -12.17 12.95
CA LYS A 89 -41.27 -13.37 12.92
C LYS A 89 -42.48 -13.25 13.85
N CYS A 90 -42.32 -12.69 15.05
CA CYS A 90 -43.45 -12.44 15.94
C CYS A 90 -44.45 -11.45 15.32
N LEU A 91 -43.96 -10.35 14.73
CA LEU A 91 -44.80 -9.36 14.07
C LEU A 91 -45.50 -9.93 12.83
N GLU A 92 -44.82 -10.79 12.06
CA GLU A 92 -45.42 -11.49 10.92
C GLU A 92 -46.57 -12.41 11.36
N ASN A 93 -46.38 -13.13 12.46
CA ASN A 93 -47.42 -13.99 13.04
C ASN A 93 -48.60 -13.15 13.55
N GLU A 94 -48.35 -12.08 14.32
CA GLU A 94 -49.40 -11.17 14.79
C GLU A 94 -50.20 -10.57 13.63
N LEU A 95 -49.53 -10.22 12.53
CA LEU A 95 -50.17 -9.65 11.35
C LEU A 95 -51.02 -10.72 10.63
N ASN A 96 -50.55 -11.96 10.56
CA ASN A 96 -51.35 -13.08 10.04
C ASN A 96 -52.58 -13.36 10.92
N ASP A 97 -52.42 -13.37 12.25
CA ASP A 97 -53.52 -13.56 13.19
C ASP A 97 -54.59 -12.47 13.01
N VAL A 98 -54.18 -11.20 12.91
CA VAL A 98 -55.10 -10.08 12.67
C VAL A 98 -55.83 -10.21 11.33
N ARG A 99 -55.13 -10.66 10.27
CA ARG A 99 -55.78 -10.94 8.97
C ARG A 99 -56.83 -12.04 9.09
N GLU A 100 -56.52 -13.13 9.78
CA GLU A 100 -57.47 -14.23 10.01
C GLU A 100 -58.67 -13.77 10.84
N HIS A 101 -58.45 -12.96 11.87
CA HIS A 101 -59.53 -12.37 12.66
C HIS A 101 -60.43 -11.47 11.79
N SER A 102 -59.85 -10.64 10.94
CA SER A 102 -60.60 -9.79 9.99
C SER A 102 -61.40 -10.61 8.99
N ALA A 103 -60.80 -11.64 8.39
CA ALA A 103 -61.48 -12.55 7.47
C ALA A 103 -62.65 -13.28 8.14
N ARG A 104 -62.46 -13.75 9.37
CA ARG A 104 -63.50 -14.42 10.17
C ARG A 104 -64.63 -13.45 10.55
N ALA A 105 -64.31 -12.22 10.95
CA ALA A 105 -65.31 -11.19 11.24
C ALA A 105 -66.13 -10.82 10.00
N HIS A 106 -65.47 -10.69 8.84
CA HIS A 106 -66.15 -10.44 7.57
C HIS A 106 -67.06 -11.60 7.17
N GLY A 107 -66.59 -12.85 7.27
CA GLY A 107 -67.40 -14.04 7.02
C GLY A 107 -68.63 -14.09 7.93
N SER A 108 -68.46 -13.86 9.23
CA SER A 108 -69.58 -13.77 10.19
C SER A 108 -70.58 -12.67 9.80
N HIS A 109 -70.11 -11.48 9.42
CA HIS A 109 -71.01 -10.40 9.00
C HIS A 109 -71.81 -10.76 7.74
N LEU A 110 -71.18 -11.42 6.77
CA LEU A 110 -71.88 -11.93 5.59
C LEU A 110 -72.96 -12.95 5.98
N ASP A 111 -72.64 -13.90 6.87
CA ASP A 111 -73.64 -14.87 7.36
C ASP A 111 -74.83 -14.18 8.05
N HIS A 112 -74.61 -13.08 8.78
CA HIS A 112 -75.69 -12.30 9.39
C HIS A 112 -76.54 -11.57 8.34
N ILE A 113 -75.92 -11.01 7.30
CA ILE A 113 -76.64 -10.40 6.18
C ILE A 113 -77.50 -11.44 5.47
N ASP A 114 -76.96 -12.63 5.20
CA ASP A 114 -77.69 -13.69 4.53
C ASP A 114 -78.93 -14.13 5.34
N ARG A 115 -78.78 -14.28 6.66
CA ARG A 115 -79.92 -14.56 7.56
C ARG A 115 -80.97 -13.44 7.55
N LEU A 116 -80.56 -12.17 7.52
CA LEU A 116 -81.49 -11.05 7.41
C LEU A 116 -82.23 -11.05 6.07
N LEU A 117 -81.53 -11.38 4.98
CA LEU A 117 -82.14 -11.50 3.65
C LEU A 117 -83.15 -12.65 3.62
N GLU A 118 -82.85 -13.79 4.24
CA GLU A 118 -83.79 -14.91 4.39
C GLU A 118 -85.05 -14.48 5.15
N LEU A 119 -84.91 -13.81 6.29
CA LEU A 119 -86.06 -13.28 7.05
C LEU A 119 -86.92 -12.30 6.24
N GLN A 120 -86.31 -11.43 5.43
CA GLN A 120 -87.06 -10.53 4.54
C GLN A 120 -87.78 -11.28 3.42
N ARG A 121 -87.14 -12.30 2.84
CA ARG A 121 -87.78 -13.15 1.82
C ARG A 121 -88.99 -13.89 2.39
N GLU A 122 -88.87 -14.46 3.59
CA GLU A 122 -89.99 -15.10 4.28
C GLU A 122 -91.13 -14.11 4.54
N ARG A 123 -90.82 -12.92 5.07
CA ARG A 123 -91.81 -11.88 5.30
C ARG A 123 -92.55 -11.49 4.02
N LEU A 124 -91.82 -11.26 2.92
CA LEU A 124 -92.43 -10.92 1.63
C LEU A 124 -93.34 -12.03 1.12
N CYS A 125 -92.91 -13.29 1.21
CA CYS A 125 -93.72 -14.45 0.82
C CYS A 125 -95.03 -14.52 1.64
N THR A 126 -94.97 -14.29 2.96
CA THR A 126 -96.20 -14.29 3.79
C THR A 126 -97.14 -13.14 3.47
N LEU A 127 -96.61 -11.95 3.12
CA LEU A 127 -97.43 -10.80 2.72
C LEU A 127 -98.09 -11.05 1.37
N GLU A 128 -97.35 -11.60 0.41
CA GLU A 128 -97.88 -11.97 -0.90
C GLU A 128 -99.00 -13.01 -0.78
N GLN A 129 -98.82 -14.03 0.06
CA GLN A 129 -99.87 -15.01 0.34
C GLN A 129 -101.13 -14.39 0.94
N LYS A 130 -100.99 -13.50 1.94
CA LYS A 130 -102.13 -12.81 2.56
C LYS A 130 -102.89 -11.94 1.56
N TRP A 131 -102.16 -11.16 0.75
CA TRP A 131 -102.75 -10.32 -0.29
C TRP A 131 -103.58 -11.14 -1.27
N ASN A 132 -103.06 -12.29 -1.71
CA ASN A 132 -103.78 -13.16 -2.65
C ASN A 132 -105.07 -13.74 -2.03
N ILE A 133 -105.04 -14.12 -0.74
CA ILE A 133 -106.24 -14.61 -0.03
C ILE A 133 -107.30 -13.50 0.09
N GLU A 134 -106.91 -12.31 0.54
CA GLU A 134 -107.83 -11.17 0.69
C GLU A 134 -108.46 -10.77 -0.66
N LEU A 135 -107.67 -10.82 -1.74
CA LEU A 135 -108.16 -10.54 -3.09
C LEU A 135 -109.20 -11.57 -3.55
N GLU A 136 -108.95 -12.86 -3.33
CA GLU A 136 -109.91 -13.92 -3.66
C GLU A 136 -111.21 -13.77 -2.87
N GLU A 137 -111.13 -13.53 -1.56
CA GLU A 137 -112.30 -13.31 -0.70
C GLU A 137 -113.16 -12.13 -1.20
N LEU A 138 -112.53 -10.98 -1.49
CA LEU A 138 -113.23 -9.81 -2.01
C LEU A 138 -113.88 -10.06 -3.37
N CYS A 139 -113.19 -10.77 -4.27
CA CYS A 139 -113.76 -11.14 -5.55
C CYS A 139 -115.00 -12.03 -5.37
N THR A 140 -115.01 -12.95 -4.41
CA THR A 140 -116.18 -13.82 -4.16
C THR A 140 -117.36 -13.05 -3.56
N SER A 141 -117.14 -12.17 -2.58
CA SER A 141 -118.20 -11.39 -1.95
C SER A 141 -118.87 -10.43 -2.94
N PHE A 142 -118.07 -9.75 -3.77
CA PHE A 142 -118.58 -8.85 -4.80
C PHE A 142 -119.49 -9.58 -5.80
N ASN A 143 -119.11 -10.78 -6.22
CA ASN A 143 -119.91 -11.57 -7.15
C ASN A 143 -121.26 -12.00 -6.51
N ILE A 144 -121.26 -12.38 -5.23
CA ILE A 144 -122.48 -12.74 -4.50
C ILE A 144 -123.42 -11.53 -4.40
N GLU A 145 -122.89 -10.38 -3.97
CA GLU A 145 -123.67 -9.14 -3.85
C GLU A 145 -124.24 -8.70 -5.19
N SER A 146 -123.43 -8.72 -6.25
CA SER A 146 -123.88 -8.34 -7.59
C SER A 146 -125.02 -9.24 -8.09
N THR A 147 -124.98 -10.55 -7.79
CA THR A 147 -126.10 -11.44 -8.13
C THR A 147 -127.35 -11.20 -7.28
N GLY A 148 -127.21 -10.84 -6.00
CA GLY A 148 -128.35 -10.56 -5.12
C GLY A 148 -129.09 -9.27 -5.45
N VAL A 149 -128.37 -8.22 -5.85
CA VAL A 149 -128.97 -6.92 -6.22
C VAL A 149 -129.85 -7.03 -7.46
N ILE A 150 -129.48 -7.90 -8.43
CA ILE A 150 -130.28 -8.13 -9.64
C ILE A 150 -131.65 -8.73 -9.28
N VAL A 151 -131.68 -9.69 -8.34
CA VAL A 151 -132.93 -10.37 -7.93
C VAL A 151 -133.84 -9.44 -7.13
N TYR A 152 -133.29 -8.58 -6.27
CA TYR A 152 -134.08 -7.67 -5.43
C TYR A 152 -134.77 -6.56 -6.22
N LEU A 153 -134.12 -6.05 -7.28
CA LEU A 153 -134.69 -4.99 -8.12
C LEU A 153 -135.92 -5.47 -8.91
N GLU A 154 -135.99 -6.74 -9.28
CA GLU A 154 -137.15 -7.32 -9.98
C GLU A 154 -138.40 -7.43 -9.08
N ASP A 155 -138.23 -7.59 -7.76
CA ASP A 155 -139.35 -7.73 -6.81
C ASP A 155 -139.90 -6.37 -6.34
N VAL A 156 -139.06 -5.34 -6.25
CA VAL A 156 -139.45 -4.00 -5.76
C VAL A 156 -140.22 -3.20 -6.81
N ASP A 157 -139.91 -3.35 -8.10
CA ASP A 157 -140.63 -2.68 -9.19
C ASP A 157 -142.10 -3.08 -9.25
N PHE A 158 -142.43 -4.33 -8.86
CA PHE A 158 -143.82 -4.81 -8.88
C PHE A 158 -144.66 -4.32 -7.71
N ALA A 159 -144.06 -4.10 -6.53
CA ALA A 159 -144.77 -3.73 -5.30
C ALA A 159 -144.96 -2.21 -5.12
N THR A 160 -144.07 -1.40 -5.70
CA THR A 160 -144.05 0.06 -5.53
C THR A 160 -145.16 0.77 -6.31
N GLU A 161 -145.53 0.27 -7.49
CA GLU A 161 -146.50 0.92 -8.37
C GLU A 161 -147.94 0.95 -7.81
N GLN A 162 -148.29 0.00 -6.94
CA GLN A 162 -149.64 -0.10 -6.37
C GLN A 162 -149.84 0.71 -5.08
N CYS A 163 -148.77 0.91 -4.29
CA CYS A 163 -148.84 1.61 -3.01
C CYS A 163 -148.70 3.13 -3.13
N HIS A 164 -148.11 3.66 -4.20
CA HIS A 164 -147.89 5.10 -4.36
C HIS A 164 -149.17 5.93 -4.48
N CYS A 165 -150.26 5.38 -5.02
CA CYS A 165 -151.49 6.14 -5.22
C CYS A 165 -152.27 6.42 -3.92
N GLU A 166 -152.14 5.57 -2.90
CA GLU A 166 -152.91 5.69 -1.66
C GLU A 166 -152.10 6.41 -0.56
N VAL A 167 -150.78 6.25 -0.53
CA VAL A 167 -149.88 6.86 0.48
C VAL A 167 -149.71 8.38 0.30
N ASP A 168 -149.86 8.91 -0.92
CA ASP A 168 -149.61 10.33 -1.23
C ASP A 168 -150.63 11.30 -0.60
N ALA A 169 -151.78 10.78 -0.18
CA ALA A 169 -152.84 11.53 0.51
C ALA A 169 -152.58 11.61 2.03
N ASP A 170 -152.18 10.49 2.64
CA ASP A 170 -151.95 10.40 4.10
C ASP A 170 -150.56 10.94 4.50
N ALA A 171 -149.55 10.82 3.62
CA ALA A 171 -148.18 11.26 3.89
C ALA A 171 -148.06 12.77 4.21
N ARG A 172 -148.90 13.65 3.66
CA ARG A 172 -148.79 15.11 3.86
C ARG A 172 -149.12 15.55 5.29
N GLN A 173 -150.03 14.83 5.94
CA GLN A 173 -150.49 15.13 7.30
C GLN A 173 -149.49 14.62 8.34
N GLU A 174 -148.95 13.42 8.16
CA GLU A 174 -147.97 12.80 9.06
C GLU A 174 -146.57 13.44 8.93
N PHE A 175 -146.23 13.98 7.75
CA PHE A 175 -144.94 14.64 7.48
C PHE A 175 -144.65 15.79 8.45
N MET A 176 -145.64 16.60 8.79
CA MET A 176 -145.43 17.79 9.62
C MET A 176 -145.18 17.45 11.10
N SER A 177 -145.75 16.35 11.58
CA SER A 177 -145.55 15.87 12.95
C SER A 177 -144.23 15.11 13.09
N ALA A 178 -143.96 14.16 12.20
CA ALA A 178 -142.71 13.40 12.20
C ALA A 178 -141.48 14.30 11.97
N ARG A 179 -141.62 15.36 11.16
CA ARG A 179 -140.54 16.33 10.90
C ARG A 179 -140.01 16.99 12.17
N ASN A 180 -140.88 17.38 13.11
CA ASN A 180 -140.44 18.07 14.32
C ASN A 180 -139.74 17.13 15.32
N ASP A 181 -140.21 15.90 15.46
CA ASP A 181 -139.57 14.90 16.33
C ASP A 181 -138.23 14.41 15.76
N ILE A 182 -138.12 14.28 14.43
CA ILE A 182 -136.87 13.96 13.74
C ILE A 182 -135.84 15.09 13.88
N ILE A 183 -136.26 16.36 13.85
CA ILE A 183 -135.37 17.51 14.06
C ILE A 183 -134.73 17.47 15.46
N ASN A 184 -135.51 17.16 16.50
CA ASN A 184 -135.01 17.12 17.87
C ASN A 184 -134.07 15.92 18.12
N ARG A 185 -134.43 14.71 17.66
CA ARG A 185 -133.53 13.54 17.75
C ARG A 185 -132.22 13.75 17.02
N ASN A 186 -132.27 14.30 15.79
CA ASN A 186 -131.06 14.65 15.04
C ASN A 186 -130.17 15.66 15.77
N MET A 187 -130.76 16.61 16.50
CA MET A 187 -129.97 17.60 17.24
C MET A 187 -129.28 16.97 18.45
N GLU A 188 -129.94 16.05 19.15
CA GLU A 188 -129.37 15.29 20.28
C GLU A 188 -128.27 14.34 19.82
N GLU A 189 -128.50 13.57 18.75
CA GLU A 189 -127.49 12.68 18.15
C GLU A 189 -126.28 13.46 17.63
N LYS A 190 -126.49 14.59 16.96
CA LYS A 190 -125.38 15.48 16.52
C LYS A 190 -124.57 16.00 17.70
N ASN A 191 -125.24 16.36 18.79
CA ASN A 191 -124.56 16.84 19.99
C ASN A 191 -123.79 15.70 20.68
N ALA A 192 -124.34 14.49 20.74
CA ALA A 192 -123.68 13.31 21.29
C ALA A 192 -122.44 12.92 20.47
N LEU A 193 -122.56 12.86 19.14
CA LEU A 193 -121.43 12.60 18.24
C LEU A 193 -120.36 13.67 18.35
N ARG A 194 -120.73 14.95 18.46
CA ARG A 194 -119.75 16.04 18.66
C ARG A 194 -118.99 15.89 19.97
N VAL A 195 -119.64 15.50 21.06
CA VAL A 195 -118.97 15.27 22.35
C VAL A 195 -118.06 14.05 22.27
N TYR A 196 -118.54 12.96 21.65
CA TYR A 196 -117.77 11.73 21.47
C TYR A 196 -116.50 11.96 20.63
N PHE A 197 -116.64 12.52 19.42
CA PHE A 197 -115.50 12.83 18.56
C PHE A 197 -114.61 13.95 19.12
N GLY A 198 -115.18 14.89 19.88
CA GLY A 198 -114.40 15.88 20.62
C GLY A 198 -113.49 15.24 21.67
N GLY A 199 -114.03 14.30 22.44
CA GLY A 199 -113.26 13.53 23.42
C GLY A 199 -112.18 12.66 22.76
N GLU A 200 -112.52 11.93 21.70
CA GLU A 200 -111.56 11.07 20.99
C GLU A 200 -110.44 11.89 20.31
N ALA A 201 -110.75 13.08 19.79
CA ALA A 201 -109.73 13.99 19.25
C ALA A 201 -108.80 14.56 20.34
N GLU A 202 -109.33 14.90 21.53
CA GLU A 202 -108.52 15.37 22.67
C GLU A 202 -107.63 14.26 23.23
N GLU A 203 -108.14 13.02 23.33
CA GLU A 203 -107.36 11.85 23.73
C GLU A 203 -106.23 11.54 22.74
N LEU A 204 -106.53 11.52 21.44
CA LEU A 204 -105.50 11.36 20.40
C LEU A 204 -104.48 12.48 20.44
N TRP A 205 -104.90 13.71 20.73
CA TRP A 205 -103.99 14.84 20.85
C TRP A 205 -103.05 14.71 22.06
N GLN A 206 -103.56 14.27 23.21
CA GLN A 206 -102.71 13.95 24.37
C GLN A 206 -101.71 12.83 24.06
N GLN A 207 -102.15 11.76 23.40
CA GLN A 207 -101.25 10.65 23.01
C GLN A 207 -100.14 11.13 22.07
N ILE A 208 -100.44 11.99 21.10
CA ILE A 208 -99.43 12.58 20.20
C ILE A 208 -98.45 13.44 21.01
N GLN A 209 -98.96 14.27 21.91
CA GLN A 209 -98.13 15.15 22.74
C GLN A 209 -97.17 14.34 23.64
N GLU A 210 -97.67 13.27 24.25
CA GLU A 210 -96.88 12.34 25.08
C GLU A 210 -95.84 11.58 24.25
N ALA A 211 -96.20 11.10 23.05
CA ALA A 211 -95.28 10.44 22.13
C ALA A 211 -94.15 11.37 21.66
N VAL A 212 -94.48 12.63 21.36
CA VAL A 212 -93.49 13.66 21.00
C VAL A 212 -92.57 13.94 22.18
N TRP A 213 -93.13 14.12 23.38
CA TRP A 213 -92.35 14.40 24.59
C TRP A 213 -91.38 13.26 24.92
N THR A 214 -91.86 12.01 24.92
CA THR A 214 -91.04 10.82 25.17
C THR A 214 -89.97 10.59 24.09
N TYR A 215 -90.27 10.88 22.82
CA TYR A 215 -89.28 10.87 21.75
C TYR A 215 -88.20 11.92 21.97
N THR A 216 -88.58 13.16 22.30
CA THR A 216 -87.61 14.23 22.56
C THR A 216 -86.73 13.92 23.76
N ASP A 217 -87.29 13.48 24.88
CA ASP A 217 -86.53 13.14 26.09
C ASP A 217 -85.55 11.96 25.86
N SER A 218 -85.99 10.94 25.12
CA SER A 218 -85.14 9.78 24.81
C SER A 218 -84.02 10.08 23.79
N THR A 219 -84.19 11.08 22.92
CA THR A 219 -83.23 11.41 21.87
C THR A 219 -82.28 12.56 22.24
N GLU A 220 -82.65 13.44 23.17
CA GLU A 220 -81.86 14.61 23.57
C GLU A 220 -80.47 14.23 24.12
N ARG A 221 -80.38 13.18 24.95
CA ARG A 221 -79.09 12.70 25.47
C ARG A 221 -78.18 12.15 24.37
N ARG A 222 -78.74 11.51 23.35
CA ARG A 222 -77.95 11.01 22.21
C ARG A 222 -77.51 12.17 21.32
N TYR A 223 -78.39 13.15 21.10
CA TYR A 223 -78.10 14.34 20.32
C TYR A 223 -76.97 15.17 20.94
N THR A 224 -77.03 15.42 22.25
CA THR A 224 -75.97 16.13 22.98
C THR A 224 -74.65 15.35 22.96
N SER A 225 -74.68 14.03 23.18
CA SER A 225 -73.48 13.18 23.05
C SER A 225 -72.89 13.23 21.64
N PHE A 226 -73.71 13.18 20.60
CA PHE A 226 -73.26 13.29 19.21
C PHE A 226 -72.62 14.66 18.95
N GLN A 227 -73.21 15.75 19.41
CA GLN A 227 -72.62 17.07 19.28
C GLN A 227 -71.26 17.18 19.98
N THR A 228 -71.10 16.59 21.18
CA THR A 228 -69.79 16.59 21.86
C THR A 228 -68.72 15.79 21.10
N LEU A 229 -69.10 14.66 20.50
CA LEU A 229 -68.21 13.86 19.64
C LEU A 229 -67.82 14.63 18.39
N LEU A 230 -68.77 15.30 17.74
CA LEU A 230 -68.53 16.11 16.55
C LEU A 230 -67.53 17.25 16.85
N ALA A 231 -67.69 17.95 17.97
CA ALA A 231 -66.76 18.98 18.40
C ALA A 231 -65.36 18.42 18.72
N HIS A 232 -65.27 17.22 19.30
CA HIS A 232 -64.00 16.53 19.55
C HIS A 232 -63.31 16.11 18.24
N ASP A 233 -64.07 15.62 17.26
CA ASP A 233 -63.56 15.25 15.94
C ASP A 233 -63.03 16.47 15.18
N GLU A 234 -63.75 17.59 15.22
CA GLU A 234 -63.28 18.87 14.67
C GLU A 234 -61.95 19.32 15.33
N GLY A 235 -61.86 19.23 16.66
CA GLY A 235 -60.62 19.52 17.39
C GLY A 235 -59.47 18.59 16.99
N SER A 236 -59.75 17.30 16.86
CA SER A 236 -58.76 16.29 16.46
C SER A 236 -58.24 16.54 15.03
N VAL A 237 -59.10 16.94 14.10
CA VAL A 237 -58.70 17.30 12.73
C VAL A 237 -57.76 18.51 12.72
N LEU A 238 -58.07 19.57 13.49
CA LEU A 238 -57.20 20.75 13.61
C LEU A 238 -55.84 20.39 14.22
N GLU A 239 -55.82 19.50 15.22
CA GLU A 239 -54.58 18.99 15.80
C GLU A 239 -53.76 18.20 14.78
N ILE A 240 -54.38 17.28 14.04
CA ILE A 240 -53.74 16.50 12.97
C ILE A 240 -53.11 17.44 11.93
N ASP A 241 -53.84 18.47 11.48
CA ASP A 241 -53.34 19.47 10.55
C ASP A 241 -52.13 20.24 11.10
N SER A 242 -52.17 20.59 12.38
CA SER A 242 -51.06 21.27 13.05
C SER A 242 -49.81 20.38 13.13
N GLN A 243 -49.99 19.09 13.41
CA GLN A 243 -48.90 18.11 13.48
C GLN A 243 -48.36 17.79 12.09
N MET A 244 -49.22 17.67 11.09
CA MET A 244 -48.82 17.46 9.70
C MET A 244 -47.93 18.61 9.19
N LYS A 245 -48.29 19.86 9.50
CA LYS A 245 -47.44 21.04 9.20
C LYS A 245 -46.09 20.98 9.92
N LYS A 246 -46.04 20.54 11.18
CA LYS A 246 -44.76 20.36 11.91
C LYS A 246 -43.90 19.27 11.29
N ILE A 247 -44.49 18.13 10.93
CA ILE A 247 -43.81 17.03 10.25
C ILE A 247 -43.21 17.49 8.92
N GLN A 248 -43.98 18.24 8.10
CA GLN A 248 -43.48 18.79 6.85
C GLN A 248 -42.28 19.73 7.05
N LYS A 249 -42.32 20.61 8.07
CA LYS A 249 -41.18 21.48 8.41
C LYS A 249 -39.94 20.66 8.83
N MET A 250 -40.12 19.63 9.63
CA MET A 250 -39.02 18.74 10.04
C MET A 250 -38.47 17.96 8.84
N GLN A 251 -39.33 17.44 7.96
CA GLN A 251 -38.93 16.75 6.72
C GLN A 251 -38.12 17.68 5.81
N TYR A 252 -38.55 18.93 5.65
CA TYR A 252 -37.80 19.93 4.87
C TYR A 252 -36.43 20.23 5.50
N SER A 253 -36.35 20.38 6.82
CA SER A 253 -35.08 20.56 7.53
C SER A 253 -34.16 19.35 7.36
N ILE A 254 -34.67 18.12 7.49
CA ILE A 254 -33.90 16.89 7.23
C ILE A 254 -33.40 16.87 5.79
N MET A 255 -34.24 17.24 4.82
CA MET A 255 -33.84 17.31 3.41
C MET A 255 -32.71 18.33 3.21
N GLN A 256 -32.82 19.52 3.77
CA GLN A 256 -31.76 20.55 3.72
C GLN A 256 -30.45 20.08 4.38
N LEU A 257 -30.53 19.39 5.53
CA LEU A 257 -29.35 18.85 6.20
C LEU A 257 -28.69 17.74 5.37
N ARG A 258 -29.49 16.88 4.72
CA ARG A 258 -29.00 15.83 3.81
C ARG A 258 -28.31 16.42 2.58
N THR A 259 -28.90 17.45 1.96
CA THR A 259 -28.27 18.11 0.80
C THR A 259 -26.97 18.80 1.20
N ARG A 260 -26.94 19.47 2.37
CA ARG A 260 -25.71 20.07 2.89
C ARG A 260 -24.64 19.02 3.18
N LEU A 261 -24.98 17.92 3.84
CA LEU A 261 -24.06 16.81 4.11
C LEU A 261 -23.48 16.22 2.82
N ASN A 262 -24.31 15.98 1.81
CA ASN A 262 -23.85 15.48 0.52
C ASN A 262 -22.93 16.48 -0.18
N SER A 263 -23.19 17.79 -0.05
CA SER A 263 -22.32 18.82 -0.62
C SER A 263 -20.96 18.89 0.07
N THR A 264 -20.91 18.79 1.40
CA THR A 264 -19.65 18.76 2.15
C THR A 264 -18.88 17.48 1.85
N GLN A 265 -19.54 16.33 1.81
CA GLN A 265 -18.89 15.06 1.45
C GLN A 265 -18.27 15.11 0.05
N LYS A 266 -18.98 15.66 -0.95
CA LYS A 266 -18.41 15.82 -2.30
C LYS A 266 -17.23 16.79 -2.34
N GLN A 267 -17.21 17.79 -1.47
CA GLN A 267 -16.09 18.73 -1.36
C GLN A 267 -14.89 18.04 -0.72
N ASP A 268 -15.09 17.32 0.38
CA ASP A 268 -14.05 16.55 1.07
C ASP A 268 -13.46 15.49 0.13
N GLU A 269 -14.28 14.77 -0.64
CA GLU A 269 -13.81 13.80 -1.65
C GLU A 269 -12.93 14.46 -2.71
N LYS A 270 -13.28 15.65 -3.20
CA LYS A 270 -12.45 16.40 -4.15
C LYS A 270 -11.12 16.84 -3.52
N GLU A 271 -11.15 17.32 -2.29
CA GLU A 271 -9.96 17.75 -1.56
C GLU A 271 -9.02 16.56 -1.29
N ILE A 272 -9.55 15.43 -0.84
CA ILE A 272 -8.80 14.19 -0.64
C ILE A 272 -8.16 13.73 -1.95
N ASN A 273 -8.93 13.70 -3.04
CA ASN A 273 -8.40 13.31 -4.35
C ASN A 273 -7.31 14.27 -4.85
N GLY A 274 -7.47 15.59 -4.62
CA GLY A 274 -6.45 16.58 -4.92
C GLY A 274 -5.16 16.37 -4.12
N LEU A 275 -5.27 16.12 -2.81
CA LEU A 275 -4.13 15.84 -1.94
C LEU A 275 -3.44 14.52 -2.32
N LEU A 276 -4.18 13.49 -2.73
CA LEU A 276 -3.62 12.22 -3.20
C LEU A 276 -2.82 12.41 -4.50
N ALA A 277 -3.33 13.18 -5.45
CA ALA A 277 -2.63 13.49 -6.69
C ALA A 277 -1.31 14.24 -6.42
N VAL A 278 -1.34 15.29 -5.58
CA VAL A 278 -0.12 16.02 -5.18
C VAL A 278 0.87 15.12 -4.45
N ARG A 279 0.40 14.25 -3.54
CA ARG A 279 1.25 13.27 -2.87
C ARG A 279 1.94 12.37 -3.89
N GLU A 280 1.21 11.86 -4.87
CA GLU A 280 1.76 10.98 -5.91
C GLU A 280 2.82 11.69 -6.73
N GLU A 281 2.58 12.92 -7.17
CA GLU A 281 3.56 13.75 -7.88
C GLU A 281 4.83 13.96 -7.05
N VAL A 282 4.70 14.32 -5.77
CA VAL A 282 5.85 14.50 -4.86
C VAL A 282 6.61 13.19 -4.67
N THR A 283 5.91 12.07 -4.50
CA THR A 283 6.57 10.76 -4.36
C THR A 283 7.31 10.35 -5.64
N LEU A 284 6.78 10.68 -6.81
CA LEU A 284 7.41 10.42 -8.10
C LEU A 284 8.68 11.28 -8.26
N CYS A 285 8.61 12.57 -7.95
CA CYS A 285 9.76 13.48 -7.95
C CYS A 285 10.85 12.99 -6.97
N ALA A 286 10.47 12.58 -5.75
CA ALA A 286 11.41 12.03 -4.78
C ALA A 286 12.08 10.73 -5.26
N ARG A 287 11.33 9.83 -5.92
CA ARG A 287 11.90 8.62 -6.53
C ARG A 287 12.90 8.95 -7.64
N GLN A 288 12.56 9.91 -8.51
CA GLN A 288 13.46 10.37 -9.58
C GLN A 288 14.74 10.97 -9.01
N LEU A 289 14.63 11.83 -8.00
CA LEU A 289 15.79 12.44 -7.34
C LEU A 289 16.67 11.38 -6.67
N ASN A 290 16.07 10.42 -5.96
CA ASN A 290 16.81 9.31 -5.36
C ASN A 290 17.51 8.44 -6.41
N ALA A 291 16.88 8.18 -7.56
CA ALA A 291 17.50 7.46 -8.66
C ALA A 291 18.71 8.24 -9.22
N GLN A 292 18.58 9.55 -9.42
CA GLN A 292 19.69 10.41 -9.84
C GLN A 292 20.82 10.43 -8.82
N MET A 293 20.51 10.55 -7.52
CA MET A 293 21.50 10.52 -6.45
C MET A 293 22.23 9.17 -6.39
N ASN A 294 21.52 8.05 -6.52
CA ASN A 294 22.15 6.73 -6.55
C ASN A 294 23.04 6.54 -7.78
N TYR A 295 22.64 7.10 -8.92
CA TYR A 295 23.46 7.09 -10.14
C TYR A 295 24.75 7.89 -9.96
N THR A 296 24.69 9.12 -9.43
CA THR A 296 25.89 9.93 -9.17
C THR A 296 26.80 9.26 -8.15
N LEU A 297 26.25 8.74 -7.04
CA LEU A 297 27.03 7.99 -6.04
C LEU A 297 27.71 6.76 -6.64
N SER A 298 27.05 6.03 -7.53
CA SER A 298 27.63 4.86 -8.20
C SER A 298 28.75 5.25 -9.16
N ARG A 299 28.55 6.33 -9.92
CA ARG A 299 29.57 6.91 -10.81
C ARG A 299 30.80 7.35 -10.03
N ASP A 300 30.60 8.10 -8.95
CA ASP A 300 31.69 8.66 -8.14
C ASP A 300 32.44 7.54 -7.41
N ARG A 301 31.75 6.50 -6.93
CA ARG A 301 32.38 5.26 -6.44
C ARG A 301 33.25 4.61 -7.50
N CYS A 302 32.75 4.44 -8.73
CA CYS A 302 33.54 3.87 -9.82
C CYS A 302 34.79 4.72 -10.11
N GLN A 303 34.65 6.04 -10.21
CA GLN A 303 35.78 6.94 -10.41
C GLN A 303 36.81 6.84 -9.29
N LEU A 304 36.38 6.77 -8.03
CA LEU A 304 37.27 6.61 -6.88
C LEU A 304 38.00 5.26 -6.93
N THR A 305 37.33 4.18 -7.31
CA THR A 305 37.98 2.87 -7.46
C THR A 305 39.04 2.90 -8.56
N VAL A 306 38.75 3.51 -9.72
CA VAL A 306 39.70 3.66 -10.82
C VAL A 306 40.90 4.48 -10.38
N LEU A 307 40.67 5.64 -9.74
CA LEU A 307 41.75 6.51 -9.24
C LEU A 307 42.64 5.76 -8.24
N THR A 308 42.03 4.99 -7.33
CA THR A 308 42.73 4.20 -6.33
C THR A 308 43.55 3.07 -6.94
N ILE A 309 43.04 2.39 -7.98
CA ILE A 309 43.78 1.36 -8.70
C ILE A 309 44.96 1.98 -9.46
N CYS A 310 44.74 3.09 -10.17
CA CYS A 310 45.77 3.80 -10.92
C CYS A 310 46.87 4.34 -9.99
N SER A 311 46.51 4.97 -8.87
CA SER A 311 47.47 5.50 -7.89
C SER A 311 48.28 4.40 -7.22
N ASN A 312 47.63 3.31 -6.81
CA ASN A 312 48.32 2.13 -6.26
C ASN A 312 49.21 1.46 -7.31
N GLY A 313 48.78 1.40 -8.57
CA GLY A 313 49.58 0.90 -9.70
C GLY A 313 50.83 1.75 -9.91
N ALA A 314 50.69 3.08 -9.96
CA ALA A 314 51.81 4.01 -10.07
C ALA A 314 52.76 3.90 -8.86
N ALA A 315 52.23 3.85 -7.64
CA ALA A 315 53.01 3.69 -6.42
C ALA A 315 53.80 2.37 -6.41
N LYS A 316 53.19 1.24 -6.83
CA LYS A 316 53.88 -0.05 -6.97
C LYS A 316 55.01 0.03 -8.01
N ARG A 317 54.76 0.67 -9.17
CA ARG A 317 55.79 0.87 -10.20
C ARG A 317 56.97 1.69 -9.68
N LEU A 318 56.70 2.80 -9.00
CA LEU A 318 57.73 3.66 -8.40
C LEU A 318 58.51 2.92 -7.32
N LYS A 319 57.85 2.17 -6.44
CA LYS A 319 58.52 1.28 -5.48
C LYS A 319 59.42 0.26 -6.17
N GLY A 320 58.96 -0.33 -7.28
CA GLY A 320 59.77 -1.25 -8.09
C GLY A 320 61.03 -0.58 -8.67
N ILE A 321 60.92 0.67 -9.15
CA ILE A 321 62.07 1.45 -9.63
C ILE A 321 63.05 1.76 -8.48
N ILE A 322 62.54 2.15 -7.31
CA ILE A 322 63.36 2.40 -6.12
C ILE A 322 64.12 1.14 -5.72
N GLU A 323 63.48 -0.03 -5.70
CA GLU A 323 64.15 -1.29 -5.37
C GLU A 323 65.21 -1.68 -6.42
N LYS A 324 64.97 -1.45 -7.72
CA LYS A 324 66.01 -1.61 -8.76
C LYS A 324 67.18 -0.65 -8.54
N GLY A 325 66.90 0.61 -8.21
CA GLY A 325 67.90 1.63 -7.89
C GLY A 325 68.74 1.24 -6.67
N LYS A 326 68.11 0.77 -5.58
CA LYS A 326 68.82 0.26 -4.39
C LYS A 326 69.72 -0.93 -4.70
N LYS A 327 69.24 -1.89 -5.51
CA LYS A 327 70.05 -3.03 -5.95
C LYS A 327 71.26 -2.57 -6.76
N LEU A 328 71.07 -1.64 -7.69
CA LEU A 328 72.15 -1.06 -8.48
C LEU A 328 73.17 -0.37 -7.57
N LEU A 329 72.74 0.50 -6.65
CA LEU A 329 73.62 1.15 -5.68
C LEU A 329 74.41 0.14 -4.85
N ARG A 330 73.75 -0.92 -4.34
CA ARG A 330 74.42 -1.97 -3.56
C ARG A 330 75.47 -2.72 -4.38
N ILE A 331 75.19 -3.03 -5.65
CA ILE A 331 76.17 -3.65 -6.55
C ILE A 331 77.33 -2.68 -6.79
N THR A 332 77.05 -1.40 -7.07
CA THR A 332 78.08 -0.37 -7.27
C THR A 332 78.96 -0.22 -6.02
N GLU A 333 78.39 -0.22 -4.83
CA GLU A 333 79.15 -0.20 -3.56
C GLU A 333 80.04 -1.43 -3.39
N LEU A 334 79.53 -2.63 -3.72
CA LEU A 334 80.32 -3.87 -3.69
C LEU A 334 81.45 -3.84 -4.73
N CYS A 335 81.17 -3.41 -5.96
CA CYS A 335 82.17 -3.26 -7.01
C CYS A 335 83.24 -2.21 -6.63
N ARG A 336 82.84 -1.07 -6.07
CA ARG A 336 83.75 0.00 -5.61
C ARG A 336 84.73 -0.46 -4.54
N LYS A 337 84.41 -1.49 -3.74
CA LYS A 337 85.36 -2.08 -2.78
C LYS A 337 86.53 -2.78 -3.46
N LEU A 338 86.33 -3.32 -4.65
CA LEU A 338 87.33 -4.06 -5.43
C LEU A 338 88.15 -3.17 -6.37
N GLU A 339 87.76 -1.90 -6.56
CA GLU A 339 88.49 -0.91 -7.37
C GLU A 339 89.77 -0.45 -6.66
N ARG A 340 90.87 -0.25 -7.42
CA ARG A 340 92.13 0.32 -6.90
C ARG A 340 91.96 1.81 -6.59
N GLU A 341 92.86 2.39 -5.78
CA GLU A 341 92.81 3.82 -5.41
C GLU A 341 92.86 4.75 -6.64
N ASP A 342 93.67 4.40 -7.64
CA ASP A 342 93.78 5.13 -8.91
C ASP A 342 92.46 5.18 -9.70
N GLU A 343 91.65 4.12 -9.57
CA GLU A 343 90.36 3.99 -10.26
C GLU A 343 89.23 4.66 -9.49
N LYS A 344 89.31 4.68 -8.15
CA LYS A 344 88.38 5.41 -7.28
C LYS A 344 88.48 6.93 -7.49
N CYS A 345 89.66 7.42 -7.82
CA CYS A 345 89.96 8.84 -8.08
C CYS A 345 89.64 9.26 -9.53
N MET A 346 89.66 8.34 -10.50
CA MET A 346 89.16 8.61 -11.86
C MET A 346 87.61 8.57 -11.91
N ARG A 347 86.96 9.62 -11.40
CA ARG A 347 85.49 9.73 -11.41
C ARG A 347 84.89 10.12 -12.75
N PHE A 348 85.65 10.67 -13.67
CA PHE A 348 85.22 10.91 -15.04
C PHE A 348 86.46 10.81 -15.92
N ILE A 349 86.47 9.92 -16.91
CA ILE A 349 87.39 10.11 -18.03
C ILE A 349 86.97 11.43 -18.65
N CYS A 350 87.91 12.36 -18.76
CA CYS A 350 87.72 13.59 -19.49
C CYS A 350 87.30 13.24 -20.91
N ASN A 351 86.00 13.22 -21.17
CA ASN A 351 85.49 13.60 -22.47
C ASN A 351 85.73 15.12 -22.57
N THR A 352 87.00 15.55 -22.64
CA THR A 352 87.29 16.74 -23.42
C THR A 352 86.89 16.32 -24.83
N PRO A 353 85.82 16.89 -25.42
CA PRO A 353 85.63 16.69 -26.82
C PRO A 353 86.89 17.27 -27.47
N ASN A 354 87.75 16.43 -28.04
CA ASN A 354 88.66 16.95 -29.04
C ASN A 354 87.76 17.57 -30.09
N THR A 355 87.88 18.87 -30.26
CA THR A 355 87.06 19.74 -31.11
C THR A 355 87.25 19.46 -32.61
N GLU A 356 87.69 18.25 -32.97
CA GLU A 356 88.08 17.88 -34.33
C GLU A 356 87.25 16.72 -34.92
N GLU A 357 86.37 16.06 -34.14
CA GLU A 357 85.49 14.99 -34.65
C GLU A 357 84.01 15.39 -34.82
N LYS A 358 83.70 16.70 -34.86
CA LYS A 358 82.33 17.20 -35.14
C LYS A 358 82.14 17.74 -36.56
N SER A 359 83.14 17.69 -37.43
CA SER A 359 83.08 18.31 -38.76
C SER A 359 82.93 17.33 -39.94
N LEU A 360 82.63 16.05 -39.71
CA LEU A 360 82.40 15.10 -40.80
C LEU A 360 81.18 14.20 -40.54
N ASN A 361 79.98 14.78 -40.57
CA ASN A 361 78.74 14.04 -40.84
C ASN A 361 77.79 14.96 -41.64
N GLY A 362 78.30 15.44 -42.77
CA GLY A 362 77.47 15.95 -43.85
C GLY A 362 76.86 14.77 -44.62
N SER A 363 75.53 14.74 -44.66
CA SER A 363 74.69 14.15 -45.71
C SER A 363 75.05 12.74 -46.23
N THR A 364 74.26 11.71 -45.88
CA THR A 364 73.54 10.89 -46.87
C THR A 364 72.61 9.86 -46.21
N SER A 365 71.47 9.65 -46.87
CA SER A 365 70.46 8.62 -46.65
C SER A 365 71.01 7.25 -46.22
N MET A 366 70.58 6.69 -45.08
CA MET A 366 70.41 5.24 -44.88
C MET A 366 69.47 4.88 -43.72
N GLU A 367 68.50 4.03 -44.06
CA GLU A 367 67.83 2.96 -43.31
C GLU A 367 67.25 3.20 -41.89
N ARG A 368 66.00 2.71 -41.69
CA ARG A 368 65.32 2.65 -40.38
C ARG A 368 66.19 2.05 -39.26
N GLN A 369 67.10 1.13 -39.60
CA GLN A 369 68.00 0.47 -38.66
C GLN A 369 69.08 1.42 -38.10
N THR A 370 69.60 2.37 -38.89
CA THR A 370 70.61 3.34 -38.44
C THR A 370 69.99 4.41 -37.52
N ARG A 371 68.69 4.69 -37.69
CA ARG A 371 67.92 5.59 -36.82
C ARG A 371 67.54 4.93 -35.49
N GLU A 372 67.26 3.63 -35.49
CA GLU A 372 67.08 2.82 -34.28
C GLU A 372 68.39 2.66 -33.50
N LEU A 373 69.51 2.42 -34.20
CA LEU A 373 70.85 2.41 -33.61
C LEU A 373 71.24 3.78 -33.06
N ALA A 374 70.99 4.87 -33.78
CA ALA A 374 71.26 6.23 -33.30
C ALA A 374 70.44 6.57 -32.04
N LYS A 375 69.17 6.12 -31.98
CA LYS A 375 68.36 6.25 -30.75
C LYS A 375 68.90 5.41 -29.61
N ALA A 376 69.30 4.16 -29.86
CA ALA A 376 69.91 3.29 -28.85
C ALA A 376 71.25 3.86 -28.32
N ILE A 377 72.04 4.48 -29.19
CA ILE A 377 73.29 5.16 -28.80
C ILE A 377 72.99 6.39 -27.92
N LEU A 378 71.98 7.19 -28.28
CA LEU A 378 71.52 8.32 -27.45
C LEU A 378 71.00 7.86 -26.07
N ASP A 379 70.21 6.78 -26.02
CA ASP A 379 69.67 6.19 -24.79
C ASP A 379 70.77 5.59 -23.88
N HIS A 380 71.94 5.26 -24.43
CA HIS A 380 73.08 4.68 -23.71
C HIS A 380 74.28 5.61 -23.54
N SER A 381 74.21 6.86 -24.01
CA SER A 381 75.27 7.87 -23.86
C SER A 381 75.70 8.09 -22.39
N GLY A 382 74.75 8.02 -21.45
CA GLY A 382 75.03 8.11 -20.01
C GLY A 382 75.84 6.94 -19.42
N LEU A 383 75.94 5.81 -20.15
CA LEU A 383 76.69 4.60 -19.74
C LEU A 383 78.09 4.53 -20.35
N GLU A 384 78.49 5.47 -21.22
CA GLU A 384 79.81 5.46 -21.88
C GLU A 384 80.96 5.39 -20.87
N SER A 385 80.90 6.21 -19.81
CA SER A 385 81.90 6.21 -18.74
C SER A 385 82.01 4.86 -18.00
N VAL A 386 80.89 4.15 -17.85
CA VAL A 386 80.84 2.81 -17.24
C VAL A 386 81.50 1.79 -18.17
N TRP A 387 81.20 1.84 -19.47
CA TRP A 387 81.81 0.96 -20.45
C TRP A 387 83.31 1.19 -20.61
N HIS A 388 83.78 2.44 -20.60
CA HIS A 388 85.20 2.74 -20.60
C HIS A 388 85.90 2.18 -19.34
N ARG A 389 85.29 2.33 -18.16
CA ARG A 389 85.83 1.74 -16.92
C ARG A 389 85.86 0.20 -17.01
N TYR A 390 84.79 -0.41 -17.50
CA TYR A 390 84.73 -1.86 -17.70
C TYR A 390 85.83 -2.36 -18.66
N ASN A 391 86.02 -1.68 -19.79
CA ASN A 391 87.04 -2.04 -20.78
C ASN A 391 88.46 -1.86 -20.24
N LYS A 392 88.72 -0.82 -19.44
CA LYS A 392 90.01 -0.63 -18.75
C LYS A 392 90.30 -1.81 -17.81
N VAL A 393 89.37 -2.16 -16.93
CA VAL A 393 89.53 -3.29 -15.99
C VAL A 393 89.70 -4.62 -16.75
N LEU A 394 88.98 -4.79 -17.86
CA LEU A 394 89.13 -5.97 -18.72
C LEU A 394 90.55 -6.07 -19.30
N LEU A 395 91.12 -4.96 -19.79
CA LEU A 395 92.49 -4.92 -20.28
C LEU A 395 93.51 -5.20 -19.17
N GLU A 396 93.34 -4.59 -17.99
CA GLU A 396 94.21 -4.88 -16.83
C GLU A 396 94.15 -6.36 -16.44
N ARG A 397 92.96 -6.96 -16.42
CA ARG A 397 92.78 -8.39 -16.16
C ARG A 397 93.52 -9.24 -17.19
N LEU A 398 93.42 -8.91 -18.48
CA LEU A 398 94.11 -9.63 -19.55
C LEU A 398 95.64 -9.50 -19.43
N CYS A 399 96.15 -8.33 -19.07
CA CYS A 399 97.57 -8.12 -18.77
C CYS A 399 98.03 -8.98 -17.59
N LEU A 400 97.31 -8.97 -16.47
CA LEU A 400 97.61 -9.80 -15.29
C LEU A 400 97.58 -11.30 -15.62
N VAL A 401 96.62 -11.76 -16.42
CA VAL A 401 96.55 -13.16 -16.86
C VAL A 401 97.77 -13.53 -17.71
N ARG A 402 98.20 -12.63 -18.61
CA ARG A 402 99.40 -12.84 -19.42
C ARG A 402 100.67 -12.86 -18.58
N GLU A 403 100.84 -11.92 -17.65
CA GLU A 403 101.97 -11.89 -16.73
C GLU A 403 102.01 -13.12 -15.82
N HIS A 404 100.87 -13.53 -15.29
CA HIS A 404 100.74 -14.77 -14.50
C HIS A 404 101.13 -15.99 -15.34
N ALA A 405 100.74 -16.06 -16.62
CA ALA A 405 101.14 -17.14 -17.52
C ALA A 405 102.66 -17.15 -17.74
N VAL A 406 103.28 -15.98 -17.95
CA VAL A 406 104.74 -15.83 -18.10
C VAL A 406 105.47 -16.20 -16.80
N LEU A 407 104.99 -15.76 -15.64
CA LEU A 407 105.56 -16.10 -14.34
C LEU A 407 105.41 -17.59 -14.04
N ASN A 408 104.30 -18.21 -14.40
CA ASN A 408 104.12 -19.66 -14.29
C ASN A 408 105.09 -20.42 -15.20
N GLN A 409 105.29 -19.94 -16.43
CA GLN A 409 106.27 -20.53 -17.34
C GLN A 409 107.68 -20.40 -16.76
N LYS A 410 108.09 -19.22 -16.31
CA LYS A 410 109.38 -18.99 -15.64
C LYS A 410 109.53 -19.81 -14.36
N ASN A 411 108.49 -19.96 -13.55
CA ASN A 411 108.50 -20.81 -12.36
C ASN A 411 108.65 -22.28 -12.76
N GLY A 412 107.99 -22.71 -13.84
CA GLY A 412 108.20 -24.01 -14.47
C GLY A 412 109.65 -24.22 -14.92
N GLU A 413 110.24 -23.24 -15.61
CA GLU A 413 111.64 -23.24 -16.06
C GLU A 413 112.62 -23.26 -14.88
N LEU A 414 112.38 -22.44 -13.85
CA LEU A 414 113.17 -22.43 -12.61
C LEU A 414 113.05 -23.75 -11.87
N ARG A 415 111.86 -24.34 -11.77
CA ARG A 415 111.67 -25.69 -11.20
C ARG A 415 112.40 -26.75 -12.01
N CYS A 416 112.44 -26.63 -13.34
CA CYS A 416 113.23 -27.52 -14.21
C CYS A 416 114.74 -27.32 -14.03
N LEU A 417 115.21 -26.08 -13.94
CA LEU A 417 116.61 -25.75 -13.65
C LEU A 417 117.03 -26.26 -12.28
N LEU A 418 116.18 -26.09 -11.26
CA LEU A 418 116.41 -26.58 -9.90
C LEU A 418 116.42 -28.11 -9.87
N ARG A 419 115.53 -28.77 -10.61
CA ARG A 419 115.56 -30.23 -10.81
C ARG A 419 116.88 -30.67 -11.46
N ARG A 420 117.33 -29.99 -12.51
CA ARG A 420 118.59 -30.28 -13.21
C ARG A 420 119.84 -29.98 -12.36
N TYR A 421 119.77 -29.00 -11.47
CA TYR A 421 120.83 -28.69 -10.49
C TYR A 421 120.90 -29.76 -9.39
N LEU A 422 119.74 -30.25 -8.93
CA LEU A 422 119.64 -31.38 -8.00
C LEU A 422 120.12 -32.69 -8.65
N ASP A 423 119.78 -32.95 -9.91
CA ASP A 423 120.29 -34.09 -10.70
C ASP A 423 121.81 -34.00 -10.93
N GLY A 424 122.39 -32.79 -10.93
CA GLY A 424 123.83 -32.54 -11.06
C GLY A 424 124.63 -32.68 -9.75
N ILE A 425 123.96 -32.60 -8.58
CA ILE A 425 124.59 -32.69 -7.26
C ILE A 425 124.32 -34.04 -6.59
N THR A 426 123.28 -34.77 -7.02
CA THR A 426 122.98 -36.13 -6.57
C THR A 426 123.27 -37.13 -7.67
N VAL A 427 124.28 -37.98 -7.49
CA VAL A 427 124.53 -39.14 -8.36
C VAL A 427 123.42 -40.16 -8.07
N HIS A 428 122.29 -40.01 -8.77
CA HIS A 428 121.30 -41.06 -8.93
C HIS A 428 121.42 -41.62 -10.35
N ASN A 429 121.35 -42.96 -10.48
CA ASN A 429 121.75 -43.82 -11.62
C ASN A 429 121.02 -43.58 -12.98
N GLY A 430 120.85 -42.34 -13.42
CA GLY A 430 120.24 -41.95 -14.70
C GLY A 430 121.17 -41.23 -15.69
N THR A 431 122.45 -41.03 -15.35
CA THR A 431 123.41 -40.18 -16.10
C THR A 431 124.52 -40.97 -16.81
N MET A 432 124.15 -41.99 -17.58
CA MET A 432 124.94 -42.44 -18.74
C MET A 432 124.21 -41.97 -20.00
N ASN A 433 124.21 -40.66 -20.27
CA ASN A 433 123.46 -40.08 -21.38
C ASN A 433 124.04 -38.74 -21.88
N LYS A 434 124.26 -38.68 -23.21
CA LYS A 434 124.36 -37.52 -24.14
C LYS A 434 125.72 -36.83 -24.33
N CYS A 435 126.45 -37.26 -25.37
CA CYS A 435 127.45 -36.46 -26.10
C CYS A 435 126.84 -35.23 -26.77
N ASN A 436 127.54 -34.09 -26.73
CA ASN A 436 127.34 -32.89 -27.56
C ASN A 436 128.64 -32.58 -28.33
N PRO A 437 128.58 -31.96 -29.53
CA PRO A 437 128.83 -30.52 -29.58
C PRO A 437 127.90 -29.70 -30.51
N CYS A 438 127.88 -28.39 -30.27
CA CYS A 438 126.99 -27.35 -30.77
C CYS A 438 127.22 -26.89 -32.24
N SER A 439 126.15 -26.53 -32.95
CA SER A 439 125.92 -25.15 -33.48
C SER A 439 124.54 -24.99 -34.16
N SER A 440 123.93 -23.81 -33.91
CA SER A 440 122.74 -23.18 -34.50
C SER A 440 121.36 -23.87 -34.40
N SER A 441 120.74 -23.67 -33.23
CA SER A 441 119.34 -23.31 -32.98
C SER A 441 118.27 -23.68 -34.02
N ALA A 442 117.54 -24.75 -33.72
CA ALA A 442 116.13 -24.86 -34.04
C ALA A 442 115.32 -24.94 -32.74
N THR A 443 114.27 -24.15 -32.62
CA THR A 443 113.12 -24.51 -31.78
C THR A 443 111.84 -24.43 -32.61
N PRO A 444 110.86 -25.29 -32.30
CA PRO A 444 110.10 -25.98 -33.34
C PRO A 444 108.65 -25.53 -33.43
N ALA A 445 108.05 -25.91 -34.56
CA ALA A 445 106.62 -25.98 -34.77
C ALA A 445 105.94 -26.93 -33.77
N ILE A 446 104.76 -26.55 -33.29
CA ILE A 446 103.72 -27.49 -32.87
C ILE A 446 102.65 -27.46 -33.96
N ARG A 447 102.53 -28.59 -34.66
CA ARG A 447 101.50 -28.93 -35.62
C ARG A 447 100.46 -29.80 -34.91
N HIS A 448 99.18 -29.45 -35.15
CA HIS A 448 97.99 -30.33 -35.19
C HIS A 448 97.55 -30.94 -33.85
N THR A 449 96.27 -31.10 -33.54
CA THR A 449 95.18 -31.62 -34.38
C THR A 449 93.79 -31.13 -33.95
N PHE A 450 92.97 -30.91 -34.97
CA PHE A 450 91.49 -30.96 -35.00
C PHE A 450 90.88 -32.14 -34.23
N THR A 451 89.68 -31.94 -33.63
CA THR A 451 88.40 -32.66 -33.90
C THR A 451 87.32 -32.25 -32.86
N THR A 452 86.28 -31.50 -33.27
CA THR A 452 84.88 -31.90 -33.58
C THR A 452 83.97 -32.30 -32.41
N LEU A 453 82.82 -31.61 -32.32
CA LEU A 453 81.44 -32.02 -31.95
C LEU A 453 80.77 -30.90 -31.13
N SER A 454 80.02 -30.00 -31.77
CA SER A 454 78.57 -30.07 -32.07
C SER A 454 77.64 -29.93 -30.84
N THR A 455 76.92 -28.81 -30.86
CA THR A 455 75.51 -28.59 -30.42
C THR A 455 75.09 -28.85 -28.97
N CYS A 456 74.68 -27.77 -28.28
CA CYS A 456 73.29 -27.63 -27.80
C CYS A 456 72.92 -26.18 -27.42
N LEU A 457 71.80 -25.75 -27.99
CA LEU A 457 70.99 -24.54 -27.83
C LEU A 457 70.64 -24.11 -26.39
N LEU A 458 70.43 -22.80 -26.20
CA LEU A 458 69.25 -22.14 -25.59
C LEU A 458 69.57 -20.65 -25.36
N ARG A 459 69.29 -19.72 -26.29
CA ARG A 459 68.02 -18.98 -26.47
C ARG A 459 67.31 -18.61 -25.17
N MET A 460 67.41 -17.35 -24.76
CA MET A 460 66.39 -16.66 -23.94
C MET A 460 66.12 -15.29 -24.57
N SER A 461 64.96 -15.19 -25.21
CA SER A 461 64.35 -13.97 -25.74
C SER A 461 63.76 -13.10 -24.61
N PRO A 462 63.55 -11.79 -24.84
CA PRO A 462 62.77 -10.94 -23.95
C PRO A 462 61.26 -11.24 -24.09
N PRO A 463 60.43 -10.98 -23.07
CA PRO A 463 58.99 -11.11 -23.18
C PRO A 463 58.40 -9.87 -23.85
N VAL A 464 57.75 -10.06 -24.99
CA VAL A 464 56.74 -9.14 -25.51
C VAL A 464 55.38 -9.65 -25.07
N VAL A 465 54.69 -8.77 -24.36
CA VAL A 465 53.26 -8.80 -24.05
C VAL A 465 52.49 -8.45 -25.33
N PHE A 466 51.58 -9.31 -25.77
CA PHE A 466 50.48 -8.92 -26.66
C PHE A 466 49.33 -8.36 -25.83
N GLY A 467 48.46 -7.58 -26.47
CA GLY A 467 47.24 -7.04 -25.89
C GLY A 467 46.24 -8.09 -25.41
#